data_AF-A0A497XQT0-F1
#
_entry.id   AF-A0A497XQT0-F1
#
_cell.length_a   1.000
_cell.length_b   1.000
_cell.length_c   1.000
_cell.angle_alpha   90.00
_cell.angle_beta   90.00
_cell.angle_gamma   90.00
#
_symmetry.space_group_name_H-M   'P 1'
#
loop_
_entity.id
_entity.type
_entity.pdbx_description
1 polymer ?
#
loop_
_entity_poly.entity_id
_entity_poly.type
_entity_poly.pdbx_seq_one_letter_code
_entity_poly.pdbx_strand_id
1 'polypeptide(L)'
;MRKLTSRARFFCHTIFVLAITVLSACSKNGGEDSIDSEKFLTCKINGQYYEFNYMVNANDKPSSDVVHFVVIGGYEKQDMIKGFGIDLQLADGAKETTYTATGNTALALHGKYYIQNMKDGKIVGTTGYNGGTSEGTFFTLTITSLTKWGVKGTFSGKLKLVGGDGYADVTEGKFSAPYN
;
A
#
# COMPACT_ATOMS: atom_id res chain seq x y z
N MET A 1 -88.92 -8.74 8.82
CA MET A 1 -88.24 -7.49 8.41
C MET A 1 -87.11 -7.19 9.40
N ARG A 2 -85.88 -6.93 8.89
CA ARG A 2 -84.64 -6.43 9.55
C ARG A 2 -84.02 -7.34 10.64
N LYS A 3 -82.99 -8.15 10.31
CA LYS A 3 -81.51 -7.91 10.23
C LYS A 3 -80.84 -7.56 11.57
N LEU A 4 -79.94 -8.44 12.04
CA LEU A 4 -78.51 -8.25 12.41
C LEU A 4 -78.04 -9.49 13.23
N THR A 5 -77.30 -10.45 12.64
CA THR A 5 -75.82 -10.66 12.81
C THR A 5 -75.36 -10.64 14.28
N SER A 6 -74.84 -11.73 14.87
CA SER A 6 -73.46 -12.18 14.61
C SER A 6 -73.18 -13.62 15.10
N ARG A 7 -72.52 -14.33 14.18
CA ARG A 7 -71.80 -15.62 14.13
C ARG A 7 -71.39 -16.34 15.43
N ALA A 8 -71.69 -17.64 15.43
CA ALA A 8 -71.06 -18.70 16.20
C ALA A 8 -69.81 -19.27 15.48
N ARG A 9 -68.88 -19.85 16.26
CA ARG A 9 -68.20 -21.16 16.09
C ARG A 9 -66.69 -21.15 16.41
N PHE A 10 -66.34 -22.00 17.38
CA PHE A 10 -65.20 -22.91 17.45
C PHE A 10 -64.16 -22.83 16.32
N PHE A 11 -62.89 -22.65 16.67
CA PHE A 11 -61.79 -23.31 15.96
C PHE A 11 -60.63 -23.62 16.93
N CYS A 12 -60.46 -24.91 17.19
CA CYS A 12 -59.33 -25.56 17.82
C CYS A 12 -58.17 -25.53 16.84
N HIS A 13 -57.06 -24.82 17.09
CA HIS A 13 -55.81 -24.98 16.31
C HIS A 13 -54.58 -24.82 17.22
N THR A 14 -53.99 -25.98 17.49
CA THR A 14 -52.56 -26.28 17.71
C THR A 14 -51.59 -25.13 17.41
N ILE A 15 -50.86 -24.64 18.40
CA ILE A 15 -49.63 -23.88 18.19
C ILE A 15 -48.44 -24.73 18.64
N PHE A 16 -47.68 -25.13 17.63
CA PHE A 16 -46.46 -25.90 17.65
C PHE A 16 -45.34 -25.08 18.29
N VAL A 17 -44.78 -25.56 19.40
CA VAL A 17 -43.59 -24.98 20.05
C VAL A 17 -42.37 -25.38 19.23
N LEU A 18 -41.85 -24.47 18.40
CA LEU A 18 -40.59 -24.69 17.69
C LEU A 18 -39.43 -24.26 18.60
N ALA A 19 -38.70 -25.26 19.09
CA ALA A 19 -37.49 -25.10 19.89
C ALA A 19 -36.39 -24.40 19.08
N ILE A 20 -35.90 -23.28 19.60
CA ILE A 20 -34.71 -22.59 19.12
C ILE A 20 -33.50 -23.35 19.65
N THR A 21 -32.95 -24.23 18.82
CA THR A 21 -31.58 -24.76 18.97
C THR A 21 -30.79 -24.31 17.75
N VAL A 22 -30.20 -23.11 17.80
CA VAL A 22 -29.15 -22.74 16.85
C VAL A 22 -27.84 -23.10 17.53
N LEU A 23 -27.25 -24.16 16.98
CA LEU A 23 -26.01 -24.79 17.39
C LEU A 23 -24.87 -23.78 17.32
N SER A 24 -24.13 -23.67 18.43
CA SER A 24 -22.78 -23.10 18.46
C SER A 24 -21.85 -23.94 17.57
N ALA A 25 -21.77 -23.60 16.29
CA ALA A 25 -20.74 -24.07 15.39
C ALA A 25 -19.55 -23.11 15.47
N CYS A 26 -18.66 -23.35 16.45
CA CYS A 26 -17.30 -22.84 16.42
C CYS A 26 -16.56 -23.54 15.26
N SER A 27 -16.62 -22.98 14.05
CA SER A 27 -15.58 -23.26 13.05
C SER A 27 -14.34 -22.48 13.48
N LYS A 28 -13.48 -23.12 14.26
CA LYS A 28 -12.08 -22.69 14.41
C LYS A 28 -11.35 -23.05 13.11
N ASN A 29 -11.61 -22.29 12.05
CA ASN A 29 -10.70 -22.21 10.93
C ASN A 29 -9.63 -21.21 11.34
N GLY A 30 -8.39 -21.69 11.50
CA GLY A 30 -7.23 -20.83 11.69
C GLY A 30 -7.12 -19.91 10.49
N GLY A 31 -7.56 -18.67 10.64
CA GLY A 31 -7.33 -17.62 9.67
C GLY A 31 -5.92 -17.09 9.87
N GLU A 32 -5.06 -17.31 8.88
CA GLU A 32 -3.96 -16.40 8.57
C GLU A 32 -4.54 -15.04 8.14
N ASP A 33 -5.25 -14.36 9.04
CA ASP A 33 -5.70 -12.99 8.84
C ASP A 33 -4.80 -12.10 9.69
N SER A 34 -3.85 -11.40 9.05
CA SER A 34 -3.41 -10.03 9.45
C SER A 34 -2.12 -9.53 8.80
N ILE A 35 -1.29 -10.37 8.18
CA ILE A 35 0.02 -9.88 7.67
C ILE A 35 -0.11 -9.14 6.34
N ASP A 36 -0.98 -9.57 5.42
CA ASP A 36 -1.08 -8.96 4.08
C ASP A 36 -1.92 -7.67 4.04
N SER A 37 -2.88 -7.50 4.94
CA SER A 37 -3.62 -6.22 5.06
C SER A 37 -2.76 -5.08 5.63
N GLU A 38 -1.62 -5.42 6.25
CA GLU A 38 -0.63 -4.46 6.73
C GLU A 38 0.40 -4.04 5.67
N LYS A 39 0.48 -4.71 4.51
CA LYS A 39 1.51 -4.43 3.50
C LYS A 39 0.93 -3.65 2.34
N PHE A 40 1.45 -2.45 2.10
CA PHE A 40 1.03 -1.67 0.94
C PHE A 40 2.07 -0.64 0.53
N LEU A 41 1.99 -0.24 -0.73
CA LEU A 41 2.68 0.90 -1.31
C LEU A 41 1.73 1.54 -2.32
N THR A 42 1.18 2.71 -2.00
CA THR A 42 0.21 3.40 -2.87
C THR A 42 0.54 4.87 -2.99
N CYS A 43 0.19 5.47 -4.13
CA CYS A 43 0.35 6.91 -4.36
C CYS A 43 -0.53 7.35 -5.53
N LYS A 44 -0.58 8.66 -5.77
CA LYS A 44 -1.02 9.24 -7.04
C LYS A 44 0.19 9.67 -7.84
N ILE A 45 0.20 9.35 -9.14
CA ILE A 45 1.20 9.82 -10.11
C ILE A 45 0.44 10.62 -11.17
N ASN A 46 0.77 11.90 -11.31
CA ASN A 46 0.04 12.85 -12.17
C ASN A 46 -1.48 12.84 -11.90
N GLY A 47 -1.87 12.71 -10.63
CA GLY A 47 -3.27 12.66 -10.19
C GLY A 47 -3.95 11.29 -10.32
N GLN A 48 -3.38 10.33 -11.06
CA GLN A 48 -3.91 8.98 -11.17
C GLN A 48 -3.44 8.11 -10.00
N TYR A 49 -4.36 7.41 -9.35
CA TYR A 49 -4.06 6.49 -8.25
C TYR A 49 -3.40 5.20 -8.74
N TYR A 50 -2.38 4.74 -8.01
CA TYR A 50 -1.66 3.49 -8.25
C TYR A 50 -1.45 2.73 -6.95
N GLU A 51 -1.49 1.41 -7.06
CA GLU A 51 -1.11 0.46 -6.02
C GLU A 51 0.04 -0.38 -6.51
N PHE A 52 1.14 -0.40 -5.77
CA PHE A 52 2.33 -1.17 -6.07
C PHE A 52 2.48 -2.33 -5.06
N ASN A 53 1.37 -2.97 -4.73
CA ASN A 53 1.28 -3.92 -3.61
C ASN A 53 1.90 -5.30 -3.89
N TYR A 54 2.26 -5.62 -5.14
CA TYR A 54 2.90 -6.89 -5.46
C TYR A 54 4.37 -6.88 -5.02
N MET A 55 4.73 -7.81 -4.13
CA MET A 55 6.06 -7.90 -3.50
C MET A 55 6.49 -6.60 -2.84
N VAL A 56 5.62 -5.98 -2.03
CA VAL A 56 6.02 -4.84 -1.21
C VAL A 56 6.89 -5.28 -0.04
N ASN A 57 8.10 -4.74 0.01
CA ASN A 57 9.04 -4.96 1.08
C ASN A 57 9.95 -3.74 1.29
N ALA A 58 10.51 -3.66 2.48
CA ALA A 58 11.66 -2.85 2.80
C ALA A 58 12.96 -3.66 2.55
N ASN A 59 14.13 -3.06 2.78
CA ASN A 59 15.42 -3.74 2.76
C ASN A 59 15.46 -4.95 3.73
N ASP A 60 16.52 -5.75 3.64
CA ASP A 60 16.77 -6.83 4.59
C ASP A 60 16.78 -6.30 6.03
N LYS A 61 16.37 -7.17 6.95
CA LYS A 61 16.33 -6.84 8.37
C LYS A 61 17.70 -6.29 8.84
N PRO A 62 17.73 -5.12 9.50
CA PRO A 62 18.97 -4.56 10.05
C PRO A 62 19.66 -5.54 11.01
N SER A 63 20.98 -5.69 10.88
CA SER A 63 21.82 -6.49 11.78
C SER A 63 22.14 -5.78 13.09
N SER A 64 21.81 -4.49 13.19
CA SER A 64 21.98 -3.65 14.37
C SER A 64 20.70 -2.83 14.62
N ASP A 65 20.62 -2.16 15.76
CA ASP A 65 19.50 -1.26 16.08
C ASP A 65 19.50 0.02 15.21
N VAL A 66 20.59 0.28 14.48
CA VAL A 66 20.72 1.44 13.59
C VAL A 66 20.41 1.04 12.15
N VAL A 67 19.39 1.69 11.58
CA VAL A 67 18.94 1.46 10.21
C VAL A 67 19.58 2.50 9.28
N HIS A 68 20.69 2.14 8.63
CA HIS A 68 21.41 3.07 7.73
C HIS A 68 20.76 3.21 6.34
N PHE A 69 19.95 2.24 5.96
CA PHE A 69 19.29 2.16 4.66
C PHE A 69 17.81 1.93 4.88
N VAL A 70 16.98 2.74 4.23
CA VAL A 70 15.55 2.49 4.08
C VAL A 70 15.30 2.39 2.59
N VAL A 71 15.20 1.16 2.10
CA VAL A 71 14.87 0.86 0.70
C VAL A 71 13.50 0.22 0.69
N ILE A 72 12.51 0.83 0.03
CA ILE A 72 11.15 0.31 -0.07
C ILE A 72 10.82 0.15 -1.55
N GLY A 73 10.22 -0.97 -1.93
CA GLY A 73 9.84 -1.19 -3.32
C GLY A 73 8.60 -2.07 -3.45
N GLY A 74 7.99 -2.01 -4.62
CA GLY A 74 6.89 -2.89 -5.00
C GLY A 74 6.50 -2.70 -6.47
N TYR A 75 5.67 -3.60 -6.96
CA TYR A 75 5.18 -3.63 -8.33
C TYR A 75 3.66 -3.52 -8.37
N GLU A 76 3.12 -2.97 -9.47
CA GLU A 76 1.67 -2.85 -9.65
C GLU A 76 1.01 -4.23 -9.72
N LYS A 77 1.68 -5.18 -10.39
CA LYS A 77 1.20 -6.55 -10.64
C LYS A 77 2.36 -7.52 -10.73
N GLN A 78 2.03 -8.81 -10.78
CA GLN A 78 2.98 -9.90 -10.98
C GLN A 78 3.77 -9.83 -12.29
N ASP A 79 3.26 -9.12 -13.30
CA ASP A 79 3.97 -8.89 -14.56
C ASP A 79 5.21 -7.98 -14.41
N MET A 80 5.33 -7.28 -13.26
CA MET A 80 6.44 -6.39 -12.93
C MET A 80 6.67 -5.28 -13.98
N ILE A 81 5.62 -4.90 -14.74
CA ILE A 81 5.73 -3.89 -15.78
C ILE A 81 5.88 -2.49 -15.18
N LYS A 82 5.17 -2.18 -14.10
CA LYS A 82 5.31 -0.91 -13.39
C LYS A 82 5.73 -1.17 -11.96
N GLY A 83 6.64 -0.35 -11.46
CA GLY A 83 7.04 -0.41 -10.06
C GLY A 83 7.49 0.94 -9.54
N PHE A 84 7.47 1.04 -8.22
CA PHE A 84 7.87 2.22 -7.48
C PHE A 84 8.88 1.83 -6.40
N GLY A 85 9.87 2.68 -6.19
CA GLY A 85 10.93 2.50 -5.21
C GLY A 85 11.25 3.78 -4.46
N ILE A 86 11.70 3.63 -3.23
CA ILE A 86 12.20 4.69 -2.36
C ILE A 86 13.55 4.22 -1.82
N ASP A 87 14.58 5.05 -1.95
CA ASP A 87 15.89 4.78 -1.39
C ASP A 87 16.31 5.95 -0.49
N LEU A 88 16.59 5.68 0.78
CA LEU A 88 17.18 6.63 1.73
C LEU A 88 18.43 6.01 2.34
N GLN A 89 19.53 6.76 2.33
CA GLN A 89 20.78 6.41 3.00
C GLN A 89 21.18 7.49 4.01
N LEU A 90 21.49 7.05 5.23
CA LEU A 90 21.88 7.93 6.35
C LEU A 90 23.05 7.32 7.12
N ALA A 91 24.16 8.06 7.18
CA ALA A 91 25.33 7.65 7.94
C ALA A 91 25.03 7.46 9.43
N ASP A 92 24.21 8.34 10.02
CA ASP A 92 23.86 8.30 11.44
C ASP A 92 22.59 7.47 11.75
N GLY A 93 22.03 6.81 10.73
CA GLY A 93 20.82 6.03 10.82
C GLY A 93 19.52 6.82 10.63
N ALA A 94 18.50 6.11 10.16
CA ALA A 94 17.14 6.60 10.00
C ALA A 94 16.43 6.73 11.34
N LYS A 95 15.53 7.71 11.39
CA LYS A 95 14.66 8.03 12.53
C LYS A 95 13.25 8.23 12.02
N GLU A 96 12.28 8.12 12.92
CA GLU A 96 10.89 8.50 12.66
C GLU A 96 10.81 10.03 12.54
N THR A 97 10.96 10.54 11.32
CA THR A 97 10.97 11.96 11.00
C THR A 97 10.72 12.16 9.50
N THR A 98 10.72 13.42 9.06
CA THR A 98 10.64 13.80 7.64
C THR A 98 12.02 14.10 7.09
N TYR A 99 12.29 13.52 5.93
CA TYR A 99 13.47 13.72 5.11
C TYR A 99 13.04 14.34 3.78
N THR A 100 13.76 15.36 3.34
CA THR A 100 13.49 16.01 2.05
C THR A 100 14.80 16.20 1.31
N ALA A 101 14.86 15.66 0.08
CA ALA A 101 15.89 15.95 -0.89
C ALA A 101 15.31 16.87 -1.98
N THR A 102 16.07 17.87 -2.36
CA THR A 102 15.79 18.75 -3.51
C THR A 102 17.04 18.77 -4.38
N GLY A 103 16.94 19.09 -5.67
CA GLY A 103 17.96 18.84 -6.70
C GLY A 103 19.43 19.18 -6.45
N ASN A 104 19.76 19.86 -5.33
CA ASN A 104 21.12 20.23 -4.92
C ASN A 104 21.50 19.74 -3.50
N THR A 105 20.70 18.87 -2.85
CA THR A 105 20.99 18.37 -1.50
C THR A 105 21.94 17.20 -1.52
N ALA A 106 22.86 17.14 -0.55
CA ALA A 106 23.75 15.98 -0.32
C ALA A 106 23.03 14.76 0.29
N LEU A 107 21.76 14.90 0.67
CA LEU A 107 20.96 13.79 1.20
C LEU A 107 20.66 12.79 0.09
N ALA A 108 21.15 11.56 0.27
CA ALA A 108 20.85 10.43 -0.60
C ALA A 108 19.44 9.90 -0.33
N LEU A 109 18.44 10.64 -0.82
CA LEU A 109 17.02 10.28 -0.81
C LEU A 109 16.46 10.37 -2.22
N HIS A 110 15.90 9.25 -2.71
CA HIS A 110 15.38 9.14 -4.07
C HIS A 110 14.02 8.45 -4.09
N GLY A 111 13.09 9.01 -4.87
CA GLY A 111 11.91 8.29 -5.36
C GLY A 111 12.14 7.84 -6.79
N LYS A 112 11.73 6.62 -7.11
CA LYS A 112 11.96 6.00 -8.41
C LYS A 112 10.66 5.39 -8.91
N TYR A 113 10.24 5.77 -10.11
CA TYR A 113 9.11 5.15 -10.80
C TYR A 113 9.57 4.63 -12.16
N TYR A 114 9.24 3.39 -12.49
CA TYR A 114 9.63 2.80 -13.77
C TYR A 114 8.48 2.07 -14.44
N ILE A 115 8.55 2.05 -15.77
CA ILE A 115 7.62 1.38 -16.66
C ILE A 115 8.45 0.59 -17.68
N GLN A 116 8.28 -0.72 -17.72
CA GLN A 116 8.81 -1.57 -18.77
C GLN A 116 8.01 -1.36 -20.05
N ASN A 117 8.70 -0.96 -21.12
CA ASN A 117 8.09 -0.76 -22.42
C ASN A 117 8.01 -2.12 -23.13
N MET A 118 6.79 -2.57 -23.43
CA MET A 118 6.55 -3.89 -24.01
C MET A 118 6.28 -3.79 -25.52
N LYS A 119 6.83 -4.73 -26.29
CA LYS A 119 6.48 -4.96 -27.70
C LYS A 119 6.45 -6.46 -27.97
N ASP A 120 5.35 -6.95 -28.53
CA ASP A 120 5.16 -8.37 -28.87
C ASP A 120 5.46 -9.32 -27.69
N GLY A 121 5.03 -8.94 -26.48
CA GLY A 121 5.23 -9.72 -25.26
C GLY A 121 6.66 -9.67 -24.67
N LYS A 122 7.57 -8.86 -25.24
CA LYS A 122 8.94 -8.71 -24.78
C LYS A 122 9.21 -7.29 -24.27
N ILE A 123 10.04 -7.18 -23.23
CA ILE A 123 10.58 -5.90 -22.78
C ILE A 123 11.56 -5.40 -23.85
N VAL A 124 11.33 -4.20 -24.35
CA VAL A 124 12.21 -3.54 -25.34
C VAL A 124 12.90 -2.29 -24.78
N GLY A 125 12.56 -1.88 -23.58
CA GLY A 125 13.22 -0.79 -22.87
C GLY A 125 12.51 -0.46 -21.57
N THR A 126 13.03 0.53 -20.86
CA THR A 126 12.47 0.99 -19.58
C THR A 126 12.37 2.51 -19.60
N THR A 127 11.18 3.01 -19.29
CA THR A 127 10.97 4.43 -18.98
C THR A 127 11.15 4.60 -17.48
N GLY A 128 12.12 5.41 -17.05
CA GLY A 128 12.40 5.65 -15.63
C GLY A 128 12.20 7.12 -15.26
N TYR A 129 11.74 7.37 -14.04
CA TYR A 129 11.64 8.70 -13.44
C TYR A 129 12.32 8.69 -12.07
N ASN A 130 13.17 9.69 -11.81
CA ASN A 130 13.91 9.82 -10.55
C ASN A 130 13.67 11.19 -9.91
N GLY A 131 13.46 11.22 -8.59
CA GLY A 131 13.35 12.43 -7.79
C GLY A 131 14.44 12.54 -6.73
N GLY A 132 14.49 13.69 -6.06
CA GLY A 132 15.45 13.98 -5.00
C GLY A 132 16.57 14.88 -5.52
N THR A 133 17.64 14.31 -6.05
CA THR A 133 18.91 15.01 -6.30
C THR A 133 19.10 15.55 -7.72
N SER A 134 18.08 15.50 -8.58
CA SER A 134 18.16 16.06 -9.94
C SER A 134 17.61 17.49 -9.96
N GLU A 135 18.16 18.35 -10.80
CA GLU A 135 17.65 19.72 -10.96
C GLU A 135 16.15 19.75 -11.27
N GLY A 136 15.41 20.62 -10.58
CA GLY A 136 13.96 20.76 -10.72
C GLY A 136 13.15 19.61 -10.10
N THR A 137 13.80 18.69 -9.38
CA THR A 137 13.13 17.60 -8.64
C THR A 137 13.18 17.82 -7.14
N PHE A 138 12.26 17.14 -6.45
CA PHE A 138 12.31 16.95 -5.01
C PHE A 138 11.70 15.60 -4.66
N PHE A 139 12.07 15.08 -3.50
CA PHE A 139 11.42 13.92 -2.90
C PHE A 139 11.38 14.08 -1.39
N THR A 140 10.21 13.88 -0.81
CA THR A 140 9.96 13.94 0.62
C THR A 140 9.48 12.58 1.10
N LEU A 141 10.10 12.09 2.16
CA LEU A 141 9.77 10.84 2.84
C LEU A 141 9.54 11.15 4.32
N THR A 142 8.38 10.82 4.86
CA THR A 142 8.10 10.85 6.29
C THR A 142 8.02 9.43 6.81
N ILE A 143 8.97 9.04 7.66
CA ILE A 143 8.94 7.76 8.38
C ILE A 143 8.11 7.97 9.64
N THR A 144 7.00 7.24 9.76
CA THR A 144 6.11 7.30 10.93
C THR A 144 6.28 6.11 11.86
N SER A 145 6.91 5.03 11.38
CA SER A 145 7.21 3.87 12.21
C SER A 145 8.46 3.16 11.69
N LEU A 146 9.42 2.90 12.59
CA LEU A 146 10.62 2.11 12.34
C LEU A 146 10.75 1.04 13.42
N THR A 147 10.34 -0.18 13.11
CA THR A 147 10.23 -1.27 14.10
C THR A 147 10.98 -2.51 13.65
N LYS A 148 10.98 -3.57 14.47
CA LYS A 148 11.54 -4.89 14.09
C LYS A 148 10.81 -5.56 12.93
N TRP A 149 9.56 -5.15 12.65
CA TRP A 149 8.74 -5.67 11.56
C TRP A 149 9.12 -5.03 10.23
N GLY A 150 9.35 -3.72 10.21
CA GLY A 150 9.61 -2.97 8.98
C GLY A 150 9.40 -1.47 9.16
N VAL A 151 9.06 -0.81 8.07
CA VAL A 151 8.99 0.65 7.97
C VAL A 151 7.60 1.07 7.49
N LYS A 152 7.02 2.10 8.12
CA LYS A 152 5.76 2.72 7.68
C LYS A 152 5.97 4.22 7.49
N GLY A 153 5.22 4.81 6.57
CA GLY A 153 5.37 6.23 6.29
C GLY A 153 4.55 6.76 5.13
N THR A 154 4.85 8.00 4.76
CA THR A 154 4.27 8.71 3.62
C THR A 154 5.36 9.31 2.76
N PHE A 155 5.03 9.62 1.51
CA PHE A 155 5.96 10.25 0.58
C PHE A 155 5.25 11.11 -0.46
N SER A 156 6.00 12.02 -1.04
CA SER A 156 5.61 12.82 -2.20
C SER A 156 6.85 13.29 -2.94
N GLY A 157 6.70 13.74 -4.17
CA GLY A 157 7.84 14.21 -4.94
C GLY A 157 7.48 14.68 -6.33
N LYS A 158 8.47 15.27 -6.98
CA LYS A 158 8.46 15.56 -8.40
C LYS A 158 9.63 14.83 -9.04
N LEU A 159 9.34 13.82 -9.84
CA LEU A 159 10.34 12.95 -10.46
C LEU A 159 10.60 13.41 -11.90
N LYS A 160 11.87 13.46 -12.33
CA LYS A 160 12.25 13.78 -13.71
C LYS A 160 12.46 12.52 -14.52
N LEU A 161 12.00 12.52 -15.77
CA LEU A 161 12.24 11.47 -16.75
C LEU A 161 13.74 11.29 -16.98
N VAL A 162 14.22 10.05 -16.88
CA VAL A 162 15.61 9.70 -17.18
C VAL A 162 15.85 9.86 -18.68
N GLY A 163 16.78 10.74 -19.05
CA GLY A 163 17.13 11.00 -20.45
C GLY A 163 16.18 11.94 -21.20
N GLY A 164 15.29 12.66 -20.51
CA GLY A 164 14.41 13.65 -21.13
C GLY A 164 13.96 14.75 -20.17
N ASP A 165 13.01 15.58 -20.61
CA ASP A 165 12.52 16.76 -19.88
C ASP A 165 11.12 16.58 -19.26
N GLY A 166 10.57 15.37 -19.35
CA GLY A 166 9.29 15.03 -18.74
C GLY A 166 9.38 14.97 -17.21
N TYR A 167 8.24 15.19 -16.55
CA TYR A 167 8.12 15.07 -15.09
C TYR A 167 6.90 14.23 -14.71
N ALA A 168 7.00 13.60 -13.53
CA ALA A 168 5.90 12.92 -12.87
C ALA A 168 5.73 13.46 -11.45
N ASP A 169 4.55 14.00 -11.15
CA ASP A 169 4.20 14.49 -9.82
C ASP A 169 3.62 13.35 -8.99
N VAL A 170 4.26 13.05 -7.88
CA VAL A 170 3.89 12.00 -6.93
C VAL A 170 3.26 12.65 -5.70
N THR A 171 2.02 12.31 -5.41
CA THR A 171 1.26 12.84 -4.28
C THR A 171 0.56 11.72 -3.51
N GLU A 172 0.14 12.01 -2.28
CA GLU A 172 -0.62 11.08 -1.44
C GLU A 172 0.04 9.70 -1.28
N GLY A 173 1.38 9.66 -1.34
CA GLY A 173 2.15 8.44 -1.18
C GLY A 173 2.10 7.94 0.25
N LYS A 174 1.83 6.65 0.42
CA LYS A 174 1.86 5.96 1.72
C LYS A 174 2.35 4.54 1.55
N PHE A 175 3.03 4.04 2.58
CA PHE A 175 3.51 2.68 2.60
C PHE A 175 3.51 2.09 4.01
N SER A 176 3.48 0.77 4.03
CA SER A 176 3.75 -0.06 5.19
C SER A 176 4.44 -1.31 4.64
N ALA A 177 5.74 -1.40 4.87
CA ALA A 177 6.61 -2.36 4.19
C ALA A 177 7.40 -3.18 5.22
N PRO A 178 7.25 -4.51 5.24
CA PRO A 178 8.02 -5.37 6.14
C PRO A 178 9.46 -5.46 5.64
N TYR A 179 10.43 -5.71 6.53
CA TYR A 179 11.76 -6.13 6.07
C TYR A 179 11.68 -7.48 5.34
N ASN A 180 12.59 -7.70 4.39
CA ASN A 180 12.78 -8.99 3.71
C ASN A 180 13.30 -10.09 4.65
#